data_AF-A0A7X7F4U5-F1
#
_entry.id   AF-A0A7X7F4U5-F1
#
_cell.length_a   1.000
_cell.length_b   1.000
_cell.length_c   1.000
_cell.angle_alpha   90.00
_cell.angle_beta   90.00
_cell.angle_gamma   90.00
#
_symmetry.space_group_name_H-M   'P 1'
#
loop_
_entity.id
_entity.type
_entity.pdbx_description
1 polymer ?
#
loop_
_entity_poly.entity_id
_entity_poly.type
_entity_poly.pdbx_seq_one_letter_code
_entity_poly.pdbx_strand_id
1 'polypeptide(L)'
;MVVMEAVSDFGPPRGNIKMASKFSTKLKELRVSKGRTLREFCLENKIDPGNYSKLERGHFPPPESHDLLEKYAMALGLKPGSDDWLELFDLAAAERGRIPEDLMSDEKIVDKLPVLFRTMRGTPLSGEQLDELIEHVRRS
;
A
#
# COMPACT_ATOMS: atom_id res chain seq x y z
N MET A 1 50.58 -27.40 -18.68
CA MET A 1 49.55 -28.21 -18.00
C MET A 1 49.65 -27.84 -16.53
N VAL A 2 48.78 -27.07 -15.88
CA VAL A 2 47.38 -26.66 -16.12
C VAL A 2 47.23 -25.23 -15.57
N VAL A 3 46.46 -24.42 -16.30
CA VAL A 3 45.91 -23.12 -15.88
C VAL A 3 44.90 -23.32 -14.75
N MET A 4 44.96 -22.54 -13.67
CA MET A 4 43.82 -22.37 -12.76
C MET A 4 43.44 -20.89 -12.73
N GLU A 5 42.45 -20.56 -13.57
CA GLU A 5 41.63 -19.36 -13.45
C GLU A 5 40.49 -19.59 -12.43
N ALA A 6 40.07 -18.45 -11.84
CA ALA A 6 38.74 -18.17 -11.28
C ALA A 6 38.34 -18.93 -10.00
N VAL A 7 37.78 -18.29 -8.97
CA VAL A 7 36.67 -17.33 -9.02
C VAL A 7 36.73 -16.33 -7.86
N SER A 8 36.93 -15.06 -8.21
CA SER A 8 36.44 -13.93 -7.44
C SER A 8 34.98 -13.70 -7.83
N ASP A 9 34.02 -14.19 -7.05
CA ASP A 9 32.62 -13.82 -7.27
C ASP A 9 31.84 -13.72 -5.95
N PHE A 10 32.20 -12.70 -5.16
CA PHE A 10 31.25 -12.03 -4.29
C PHE A 10 30.99 -10.64 -4.88
N GLY A 11 30.33 -10.62 -6.03
CA GLY A 11 29.68 -9.41 -6.51
C GLY A 11 28.61 -8.94 -5.51
N PRO A 12 28.35 -7.63 -5.39
CA PRO A 12 27.25 -7.13 -4.58
C PRO A 12 25.93 -7.78 -5.03
N PRO A 13 24.98 -8.05 -4.11
CA PRO A 13 23.73 -8.71 -4.45
C PRO A 13 23.06 -8.02 -5.63
N ARG A 14 22.88 -8.77 -6.72
CA ARG A 14 22.18 -8.33 -7.92
C ARG A 14 20.69 -8.22 -7.61
N GLY A 15 20.23 -6.99 -7.38
CA GLY A 15 18.82 -6.67 -7.26
C GLY A 15 18.66 -5.33 -6.56
N ASN A 16 18.09 -4.35 -7.25
CA ASN A 16 17.70 -3.08 -6.66
C ASN A 16 16.80 -3.39 -5.44
N ILE A 17 17.26 -3.15 -4.21
CA ILE A 17 16.44 -3.38 -3.02
C ILE A 17 15.35 -2.32 -3.02
N LYS A 18 14.19 -2.64 -3.57
CA LYS A 18 13.02 -1.79 -3.47
C LYS A 18 12.58 -1.80 -2.01
N MET A 19 12.68 -0.64 -1.36
CA MET A 19 12.16 -0.45 0.00
C MET A 19 10.66 -0.75 0.03
N ALA A 20 10.19 -1.37 1.12
CA ALA A 20 8.77 -1.66 1.30
C ALA A 20 7.97 -0.34 1.24
N SER A 21 6.86 -0.36 0.51
CA SER A 21 5.97 0.80 0.41
C SER A 21 5.20 1.02 1.72
N LYS A 22 4.51 2.17 1.84
CA LYS A 22 3.60 2.43 2.96
C LYS A 22 2.52 1.35 3.09
N PHE A 23 1.93 0.93 1.97
CA PHE A 23 0.96 -0.17 1.93
C PHE A 23 1.57 -1.49 2.42
N SER A 24 2.72 -1.87 1.88
CA SER A 24 3.41 -3.12 2.23
C SER A 24 3.75 -3.16 3.72
N THR A 25 4.19 -2.02 4.25
CA THR A 25 4.53 -1.84 5.67
C THR A 25 3.27 -1.96 6.54
N LYS A 26 2.17 -1.29 6.17
CA LYS A 26 0.88 -1.38 6.89
C LYS A 26 0.34 -2.81 6.96
N LEU A 27 0.40 -3.59 5.86
CA LEU A 27 -0.01 -5.00 5.88
C LEU A 27 0.76 -5.82 6.92
N LYS A 28 2.08 -5.63 6.95
CA LYS A 28 2.96 -6.33 7.89
C LYS A 28 2.68 -5.91 9.33
N GLU A 29 2.50 -4.61 9.56
CA GLU A 29 2.17 -4.05 10.88
C GLU A 29 0.84 -4.62 11.40
N LEU A 30 -0.21 -4.61 10.59
CA LEU A 30 -1.53 -5.16 10.94
C LEU A 30 -1.47 -6.66 11.26
N ARG A 31 -0.66 -7.44 10.53
CA ARG A 31 -0.49 -8.87 10.84
C ARG A 31 0.26 -9.07 12.15
N VAL A 32 1.36 -8.34 12.36
CA VAL A 32 2.22 -8.46 13.54
C VAL A 32 1.52 -7.96 14.80
N SER A 33 0.72 -6.88 14.72
CA SER A 33 -0.05 -6.36 15.85
C SER A 33 -1.08 -7.37 16.37
N LYS A 34 -1.53 -8.29 15.53
CA LYS A 34 -2.39 -9.43 15.88
C LYS A 34 -1.64 -10.66 16.37
N GLY A 35 -0.32 -10.56 16.55
CA GLY A 35 0.54 -11.63 17.06
C GLY A 35 0.70 -12.82 16.12
N ARG A 36 0.36 -12.68 14.83
CA ARG A 36 0.39 -13.79 13.87
C ARG A 36 1.69 -13.81 13.08
N THR A 37 2.33 -14.97 12.98
CA THR A 37 3.42 -15.16 12.01
C THR A 37 2.89 -15.14 10.58
N LEU A 38 3.75 -14.91 9.58
CA LEU A 38 3.36 -14.95 8.17
C LEU A 38 2.76 -16.31 7.79
N ARG A 39 3.36 -17.40 8.27
CA ARG A 39 2.94 -18.76 7.93
C ARG A 39 1.57 -19.10 8.52
N GLU A 40 1.34 -18.76 9.80
CA GLU A 40 0.03 -18.95 10.45
C GLU A 40 -1.05 -18.15 9.75
N PHE A 41 -0.80 -16.84 9.53
CA PHE A 41 -1.74 -15.96 8.84
C PHE A 41 -2.12 -16.49 7.45
N CYS A 42 -1.14 -16.93 6.66
CA CYS A 42 -1.39 -17.44 5.32
C CYS A 42 -2.17 -18.76 5.34
N LEU A 43 -1.84 -19.66 6.27
CA LEU A 43 -2.51 -20.96 6.42
C LEU A 43 -3.99 -20.78 6.81
N GLU A 44 -4.26 -19.97 7.84
CA GLU A 44 -5.62 -19.72 8.34
C GLU A 44 -6.53 -19.10 7.28
N ASN A 45 -5.98 -18.21 6.44
CA ASN A 45 -6.75 -17.44 5.47
C ASN A 45 -6.69 -18.00 4.04
N LYS A 46 -6.06 -19.16 3.84
CA LYS A 46 -5.87 -19.79 2.52
C LYS A 46 -5.24 -18.81 1.51
N ILE A 47 -4.14 -18.20 1.91
CA ILE A 47 -3.34 -17.26 1.11
C ILE A 47 -2.00 -17.93 0.79
N ASP A 48 -1.49 -17.74 -0.43
CA ASP A 48 -0.16 -18.23 -0.79
C ASP A 48 0.94 -17.47 -0.01
N PRO A 49 1.79 -18.15 0.80
CA PRO A 49 2.83 -17.49 1.59
C PRO A 49 3.89 -16.78 0.74
N GLY A 50 4.19 -17.29 -0.46
CA GLY A 50 5.19 -16.73 -1.35
C GLY A 50 4.77 -15.36 -1.89
N ASN A 51 3.53 -15.26 -2.37
CA ASN A 51 2.93 -14.02 -2.86
C ASN A 51 2.72 -13.02 -1.73
N TYR A 52 2.20 -13.46 -0.58
CA TYR A 52 1.98 -12.57 0.56
C TYR A 52 3.31 -12.02 1.12
N SER A 53 4.36 -12.85 1.17
CA SER A 53 5.70 -12.41 1.55
C SER A 53 6.28 -11.38 0.58
N LYS A 54 6.06 -11.54 -0.73
CA LYS A 54 6.49 -10.55 -1.73
C LYS A 54 5.72 -9.24 -1.58
N LEU A 55 4.45 -9.31 -1.20
CA LEU A 55 3.61 -8.15 -0.93
C LEU A 55 4.09 -7.36 0.29
N GLU A 56 4.29 -8.00 1.45
CA GLU A 56 4.79 -7.31 2.66
C GLU A 56 6.20 -6.72 2.49
N ARG A 57 6.99 -7.23 1.55
CA ARG A 57 8.31 -6.70 1.21
C ARG A 57 8.29 -5.64 0.10
N GLY A 58 7.13 -5.32 -0.46
CA GLY A 58 6.99 -4.35 -1.55
C GLY A 58 7.55 -4.81 -2.91
N HIS A 59 7.81 -6.10 -3.07
CA HIS A 59 8.18 -6.66 -4.38
C HIS A 59 6.98 -6.75 -5.32
N PHE A 60 5.81 -7.01 -4.76
CA PHE A 60 4.55 -6.94 -5.50
C PHE A 60 3.83 -5.63 -5.15
N PRO A 61 3.26 -4.94 -6.15
CA PRO A 61 2.39 -3.81 -5.88
C PRO A 61 1.09 -4.28 -5.21
N PRO A 62 0.32 -3.38 -4.60
CA PRO A 62 -1.00 -3.69 -4.06
C PRO A 62 -1.88 -4.38 -5.13
N PRO A 63 -2.77 -5.33 -4.76
CA PRO A 63 -3.73 -5.90 -5.70
C PRO A 63 -4.54 -4.83 -6.42
N GLU A 64 -4.81 -5.01 -7.71
CA GLU A 64 -5.78 -4.14 -8.43
C GLU A 64 -7.23 -4.59 -8.22
N SER A 65 -7.42 -5.87 -7.95
CA SER A 65 -8.74 -6.44 -7.66
C SER A 65 -9.21 -5.98 -6.29
N HIS A 66 -10.36 -5.32 -6.27
CA HIS A 66 -11.07 -4.93 -5.05
C HIS A 66 -11.27 -6.14 -4.14
N ASP A 67 -11.87 -7.21 -4.66
CA ASP A 67 -12.14 -8.45 -3.92
C ASP A 67 -10.90 -9.05 -3.24
N LEU A 68 -9.75 -9.00 -3.90
CA LEU A 68 -8.51 -9.53 -3.32
C LEU A 68 -7.97 -8.63 -2.21
N LEU A 69 -8.04 -7.31 -2.39
CA LEU A 69 -7.67 -6.34 -1.35
C LEU A 69 -8.62 -6.44 -0.15
N GLU A 70 -9.92 -6.57 -0.41
CA GLU A 70 -10.96 -6.80 0.60
C GLU A 70 -10.70 -8.10 1.37
N LYS A 71 -10.37 -9.19 0.66
CA LYS A 71 -9.99 -10.47 1.28
C LYS A 71 -8.81 -10.29 2.24
N TYR A 72 -7.80 -9.50 1.88
CA TYR A 72 -6.68 -9.22 2.78
C TYR A 72 -7.09 -8.39 3.98
N ALA A 73 -7.89 -7.34 3.79
CA ALA A 73 -8.41 -6.52 4.88
C ALA A 73 -9.24 -7.35 5.88
N MET A 74 -10.12 -8.21 5.37
CA MET A 74 -10.92 -9.13 6.20
C MET A 74 -10.05 -10.19 6.90
N ALA A 75 -9.06 -10.77 6.22
CA ALA A 75 -8.11 -11.72 6.82
C ALA A 75 -7.30 -11.07 7.94
N LEU A 76 -6.95 -9.78 7.77
CA LEU A 76 -6.35 -8.93 8.78
C LEU A 76 -7.37 -8.45 9.82
N GLY A 77 -8.62 -8.90 9.76
CA GLY A 77 -9.70 -8.61 10.69
C GLY A 77 -9.99 -7.11 10.84
N LEU A 78 -9.88 -6.36 9.74
CA LEU A 78 -10.34 -4.99 9.65
C LEU A 78 -11.87 -4.97 9.45
N LYS A 79 -12.54 -4.00 10.07
CA LYS A 79 -13.98 -3.81 9.87
C LYS A 79 -14.20 -2.97 8.60
N PRO A 80 -15.07 -3.38 7.66
CA PRO A 80 -15.44 -2.56 6.51
C PRO A 80 -15.84 -1.15 6.93
N GLY A 81 -15.22 -0.14 6.28
CA GLY A 81 -15.46 1.28 6.54
C GLY A 81 -14.84 1.84 7.83
N SER A 82 -14.07 1.06 8.58
CA SER A 82 -13.26 1.60 9.70
C SER A 82 -12.07 2.42 9.19
N ASP A 83 -11.47 3.26 10.05
CA ASP A 83 -10.32 4.09 9.68
C ASP A 83 -9.14 3.26 9.15
N ASP A 84 -8.79 2.15 9.81
CA ASP A 84 -7.73 1.24 9.34
C ASP A 84 -8.07 0.59 7.99
N TRP A 85 -9.36 0.38 7.72
CA TRP A 85 -9.83 -0.15 6.44
C TRP A 85 -9.64 0.90 5.35
N LEU A 86 -10.16 2.11 5.56
CA LEU A 86 -10.03 3.20 4.59
C LEU A 86 -8.56 3.52 4.33
N GLU A 87 -7.74 3.61 5.38
CA GLU A 87 -6.30 3.84 5.26
C GLU A 87 -5.61 2.75 4.40
N LEU A 88 -5.94 1.47 4.61
CA LEU A 88 -5.33 0.40 3.82
C LEU A 88 -5.69 0.51 2.32
N PHE A 89 -6.92 0.87 2.01
CA PHE A 89 -7.39 1.06 0.63
C PHE A 89 -6.80 2.32 -0.01
N ASP A 90 -6.72 3.43 0.74
CA ASP A 90 -6.09 4.67 0.30
C ASP A 90 -4.60 4.47 -0.03
N LEU A 91 -3.87 3.75 0.83
CA LEU A 91 -2.47 3.41 0.60
C LEU A 91 -2.29 2.53 -0.64
N ALA A 92 -3.21 1.58 -0.86
CA ALA A 92 -3.19 0.74 -2.06
C ALA A 92 -3.42 1.57 -3.33
N ALA A 93 -4.43 2.45 -3.32
CA ALA A 93 -4.76 3.33 -4.44
C ALA A 93 -3.61 4.30 -4.74
N ALA A 94 -3.07 4.97 -3.71
CA ALA A 94 -1.98 5.92 -3.84
C ALA A 94 -0.71 5.29 -4.44
N GLU A 95 -0.32 4.10 -3.99
CA GLU A 95 0.83 3.40 -4.57
C GLU A 95 0.60 2.99 -6.04
N ARG A 96 -0.65 2.75 -6.42
CA ARG A 96 -1.05 2.50 -7.81
C ARG A 96 -1.25 3.77 -8.64
N GLY A 97 -1.10 4.95 -8.05
CA GLY A 97 -1.39 6.22 -8.72
C GLY A 97 -2.86 6.37 -9.10
N ARG A 98 -3.76 5.79 -8.31
CA ARG A 98 -5.21 5.80 -8.51
C ARG A 98 -5.89 6.58 -7.38
N ILE A 99 -7.10 7.06 -7.68
CA ILE A 99 -8.01 7.60 -6.67
C ILE A 99 -8.80 6.41 -6.10
N PRO A 100 -9.05 6.35 -4.77
CA PRO A 100 -9.90 5.34 -4.14
C PRO A 100 -11.25 5.16 -4.86
N GLU A 101 -11.69 3.92 -4.98
CA GLU A 101 -12.87 3.53 -5.76
C GLU A 101 -14.18 4.09 -5.19
N ASP A 102 -14.28 4.18 -3.87
CA ASP A 102 -15.39 4.79 -3.16
C ASP A 102 -15.53 6.29 -3.50
N LEU A 103 -14.41 7.02 -3.58
CA LEU A 103 -14.41 8.43 -3.98
C LEU A 103 -14.75 8.61 -5.47
N MET A 104 -14.28 7.69 -6.32
CA MET A 104 -14.62 7.70 -7.75
C MET A 104 -16.07 7.32 -8.05
N SER A 105 -16.74 6.64 -7.11
CA SER A 105 -18.14 6.26 -7.22
C SER A 105 -19.10 7.39 -6.82
N ASP A 106 -18.61 8.45 -6.15
CA ASP A 106 -19.39 9.64 -5.81
C ASP A 106 -19.25 10.71 -6.90
N GLU A 107 -20.29 10.84 -7.75
CA GLU A 107 -20.35 11.83 -8.83
C GLU A 107 -20.10 13.27 -8.33
N LYS A 108 -20.59 13.62 -7.13
CA LYS A 108 -20.40 14.98 -6.58
C LYS A 108 -18.95 15.24 -6.18
N ILE A 109 -18.22 14.20 -5.76
CA ILE A 109 -16.79 14.30 -5.48
C ILE A 109 -16.03 14.40 -6.79
N VAL A 110 -16.33 13.53 -7.74
CA VAL A 110 -15.68 13.48 -9.07
C VAL A 110 -15.80 14.83 -9.79
N ASP A 111 -16.97 15.47 -9.76
CA ASP A 111 -17.20 16.80 -10.35
C ASP A 111 -16.29 17.89 -9.77
N LYS A 112 -15.85 17.75 -8.52
CA LYS A 112 -14.99 18.73 -7.83
C LYS A 112 -13.50 18.46 -8.01
N LEU A 113 -13.10 17.25 -8.41
CA LEU A 113 -11.70 16.87 -8.59
C LEU A 113 -10.92 17.80 -9.55
N PRO A 114 -11.47 18.22 -10.72
CA PRO A 114 -10.72 19.11 -11.61
C PRO A 114 -10.37 20.45 -10.98
N VAL A 115 -11.26 21.02 -10.16
CA VAL A 115 -11.01 22.27 -9.42
C VAL A 115 -9.91 22.03 -8.39
N LEU A 116 -10.02 20.97 -7.59
CA LEU A 116 -9.00 20.59 -6.62
C LEU A 116 -7.60 20.44 -7.26
N PHE A 117 -7.50 19.69 -8.35
CA PHE A 117 -6.22 19.48 -9.05
C PHE A 117 -5.65 20.78 -9.64
N ARG A 118 -6.51 21.69 -10.11
CA ARG A 118 -6.09 23.01 -10.57
C ARG A 118 -5.52 23.84 -9.42
N THR A 119 -6.18 23.83 -8.27
CA THR A 119 -5.71 24.50 -7.05
C THR A 119 -4.35 23.97 -6.62
N MET A 120 -4.17 22.64 -6.55
CA MET A 120 -2.90 22.02 -6.18
C MET A 120 -1.75 22.33 -7.14
N ARG A 121 -2.05 22.55 -8.43
CA ARG A 121 -1.03 22.94 -9.43
C ARG A 121 -0.71 24.44 -9.42
N GLY A 122 -1.71 25.29 -9.17
CA GLY A 122 -1.57 26.75 -9.20
C GLY A 122 -0.92 27.32 -7.94
N THR A 123 -1.14 26.67 -6.80
CA THR A 123 -0.52 27.00 -5.52
C THR A 123 0.04 25.72 -4.92
N PRO A 124 1.37 25.56 -4.81
CA PRO A 124 1.93 24.47 -4.04
C PRO A 124 1.41 24.60 -2.61
N LEU A 125 0.55 23.66 -2.19
CA LEU A 125 0.09 23.61 -0.81
C LEU A 125 1.32 23.33 0.05
N SER A 126 1.66 24.26 0.96
CA SER A 126 2.63 23.95 2.01
C SER A 126 2.07 22.82 2.89
N GLY A 127 2.93 22.10 3.62
CA GLY A 127 2.46 21.10 4.57
C GLY A 127 1.43 21.66 5.55
N GLU A 128 1.63 22.90 6.01
CA GLU A 128 0.73 23.61 6.91
C GLU A 128 -0.65 23.89 6.27
N GLN A 129 -0.68 24.30 4.99
CA GLN A 129 -1.95 24.51 4.28
C GLN A 129 -2.72 23.20 4.03
N LEU A 130 -1.99 22.10 3.85
CA LEU A 130 -2.61 20.78 3.75
C LEU A 130 -3.20 20.35 5.10
N ASP A 131 -2.51 20.61 6.20
CA ASP A 131 -3.00 20.34 7.55
C ASP A 131 -4.25 21.17 7.87
N GLU A 132 -4.27 22.46 7.51
CA GLU A 132 -5.46 23.32 7.66
C GLU A 132 -6.66 22.79 6.87
N LEU A 133 -6.42 22.31 5.63
CA LEU A 133 -7.46 21.70 4.81
C LEU A 133 -8.00 20.41 5.44
N ILE A 134 -7.12 19.53 5.92
CA ILE A 134 -7.48 18.30 6.63
C ILE A 134 -8.34 18.62 7.84
N GLU A 135 -7.96 19.64 8.63
CA GLU A 135 -8.73 20.08 9.79
C GLU A 135 -10.10 20.65 9.42
N HIS A 136 -10.22 21.36 8.29
CA HIS A 136 -11.51 21.84 7.80
C HIS A 136 -12.45 20.69 7.40
N VAL A 137 -11.91 19.68 6.71
CA VAL A 137 -12.68 18.50 6.31
C VAL A 137 -13.14 17.69 7.52
N ARG A 138 -12.29 17.51 8.54
CA ARG A 138 -12.65 16.80 9.78
C ARG A 138 -13.76 17.45 10.60
N ARG A 139 -13.95 18.77 10.46
CA ARG A 139 -14.94 19.56 11.23
C ARG A 139 -16.25 19.77 10.47
N SER A 140 -16.33 19.36 9.21
CA SER A 140 -17.52 19.50 8.35
C SER A 140 -18.37 18.24 8.37
#